data_AF-A0AA87NNC4-F1
#
_entry.id   AF-A0AA87NNC4-F1
#
_cell.length_a   1.000
_cell.length_b   1.000
_cell.length_c   1.000
_cell.angle_alpha   90.00
_cell.angle_beta   90.00
_cell.angle_gamma   90.00
#
_symmetry.space_group_name_H-M   'P 1'
#
loop_
_entity.id
_entity.type
_entity.pdbx_description
1 polymer ?
#
loop_
_entity_poly.entity_id
_entity_poly.type
_entity_poly.pdbx_seq_one_letter_code
_entity_poly.pdbx_strand_id
1 'polypeptide(L)'
;MTFILSPEMLDDIIFSMENQTEILLFDALEGICVDMDAIDDDYETVTDDQRYYDLPDWTSAHGFHIMEQFTALVHNPLLREALLNALGQRKGVFRRYKEVLKTVPAVEQEWYRFKDQQMKAAVYEWYNELRMIWGLEKISFEDETDSQLLQEDFTFQIEKYDALNAELLRNFISKTETTSDDSDKIISFDDFDEKAAFEAGRLLGYTSFFDANVCAAAGQKHGTTQHNAVYITAYNENGLCGVCSVIAFPFNESFCIPFLRVLPEYRGLGLGKELLQRACTYAKSLADVLIFADFCTPAHLIALLEREGFEQKGLLYIKDLSGDE
;
A
#
# COMPACT_ATOMS: atom_id res chain seq x y z
N MET A 1 -1.01 -18.37 -3.82
CA MET A 1 -1.03 -17.33 -2.78
C MET A 1 -1.78 -17.89 -1.60
N THR A 2 -1.14 -17.99 -0.43
CA THR A 2 -1.72 -18.68 0.72
C THR A 2 -2.46 -17.73 1.67
N PHE A 3 -2.01 -16.47 1.81
CA PHE A 3 -2.69 -15.45 2.61
C PHE A 3 -2.35 -14.02 2.16
N ILE A 4 -3.19 -13.04 2.53
CA ILE A 4 -2.99 -11.60 2.35
C ILE A 4 -2.53 -11.02 3.69
N LEU A 5 -1.41 -10.31 3.72
CA LEU A 5 -0.88 -9.70 4.95
C LEU A 5 -1.77 -8.52 5.40
N SER A 6 -2.55 -8.72 6.45
CA SER A 6 -3.36 -7.66 7.08
C SER A 6 -2.56 -6.87 8.13
N PRO A 7 -3.02 -5.67 8.55
CA PRO A 7 -2.38 -4.94 9.65
C PRO A 7 -2.38 -5.70 10.98
N GLU A 8 -3.44 -6.44 11.27
CA GLU A 8 -3.54 -7.24 12.49
C GLU A 8 -2.52 -8.38 12.50
N MET A 9 -2.35 -9.06 11.35
CA MET A 9 -1.31 -10.07 11.16
C MET A 9 0.09 -9.46 11.27
N LEU A 10 0.30 -8.27 10.68
CA LEU A 10 1.56 -7.54 10.75
C LEU A 10 1.94 -7.22 12.20
N ASP A 11 1.00 -6.70 12.99
CA ASP A 11 1.21 -6.36 14.39
C ASP A 11 1.51 -7.61 15.23
N ASP A 12 0.81 -8.73 14.97
CA ASP A 12 1.04 -10.00 15.65
C ASP A 12 2.44 -10.57 15.32
N ILE A 13 2.82 -10.57 14.04
CA ILE A 13 4.16 -10.98 13.59
C ILE A 13 5.24 -10.11 14.24
N ILE A 14 5.06 -8.78 14.27
CA ILE A 14 6.00 -7.84 14.90
C ILE A 14 6.12 -8.14 16.40
N PHE A 15 5.00 -8.37 17.08
CA PHE A 15 4.99 -8.74 18.50
C PHE A 15 5.76 -10.04 18.74
N SER A 16 5.52 -11.06 17.91
CA SER A 16 6.19 -12.36 17.97
C SER A 16 7.68 -12.28 17.65
N MET A 17 8.11 -11.42 16.73
CA MET A 17 9.53 -11.16 16.45
C MET A 17 10.28 -10.58 17.66
N GLU A 18 9.62 -9.80 18.54
CA GLU A 18 10.25 -9.30 19.77
C GLU A 18 10.38 -10.39 20.85
N ASN A 19 9.55 -11.44 20.78
CA ASN A 19 9.64 -12.60 21.67
C ASN A 19 10.80 -13.51 21.24
N GLN A 20 12.00 -13.20 21.76
CA GLN A 20 13.21 -14.00 21.50
C GLN A 20 13.37 -15.19 22.45
N THR A 21 12.32 -15.57 23.19
CA THR A 21 12.38 -16.70 24.14
C THR A 21 11.77 -17.99 23.60
N GLU A 22 10.80 -17.87 22.70
CA GLU A 22 10.04 -19.00 22.14
C GLU A 22 10.28 -19.07 20.62
N ILE A 23 10.09 -20.25 20.04
CA ILE A 23 10.14 -20.43 18.58
C ILE A 23 8.70 -20.34 18.08
N LEU A 24 8.36 -19.19 17.50
CA LEU A 24 7.02 -18.90 17.00
C LEU A 24 6.97 -19.09 15.49
N LEU A 25 5.85 -19.61 14.99
CA LEU A 25 5.53 -19.79 13.58
C LEU A 25 4.26 -19.02 13.23
N PHE A 26 4.13 -18.54 12.01
CA PHE A 26 2.91 -17.90 11.51
C PHE A 26 1.98 -18.94 10.90
N ASP A 27 0.77 -19.08 11.45
CA ASP A 27 -0.30 -19.93 10.90
C ASP A 27 -1.09 -19.13 9.86
N ALA A 28 -0.90 -19.46 8.58
CA ALA A 28 -1.57 -18.78 7.47
C ALA A 28 -3.08 -19.07 7.37
N LEU A 29 -3.58 -20.12 8.04
CA LEU A 29 -5.01 -20.44 8.05
C LEU A 29 -5.75 -19.54 9.07
N GLU A 30 -5.20 -19.43 10.27
CA GLU A 30 -5.81 -18.68 11.38
C GLU A 30 -5.36 -17.21 11.41
N GLY A 31 -4.26 -16.88 10.73
CA GLY A 31 -3.71 -15.52 10.67
C GLY A 31 -3.03 -15.07 11.95
N ILE A 32 -2.50 -16.00 12.74
CA ILE A 32 -1.90 -15.74 14.06
C ILE A 32 -0.56 -16.46 14.23
N CYS A 33 0.28 -15.94 15.10
CA CYS A 33 1.53 -16.58 15.51
C CYS A 33 1.28 -17.61 16.63
N VAL A 34 1.83 -18.80 16.45
CA VAL A 34 1.69 -19.94 17.38
C VAL A 34 3.07 -20.48 17.78
N ASP A 35 3.17 -20.99 19.01
CA ASP A 35 4.38 -21.67 19.49
C ASP A 35 4.53 -23.01 18.77
N MET A 36 5.73 -23.27 18.24
CA MET A 36 6.08 -24.53 17.58
C MET A 36 5.83 -25.73 18.50
N ASP A 37 6.07 -25.59 19.81
CA ASP A 37 5.86 -26.66 20.79
C ASP A 37 4.36 -26.90 21.10
N ALA A 38 3.48 -25.98 20.72
CA ALA A 38 2.03 -26.10 20.89
C ALA A 38 1.33 -26.71 19.67
N ILE A 39 2.05 -26.95 18.57
CA ILE A 39 1.51 -27.59 17.37
C ILE A 39 1.40 -29.09 17.63
N ASP A 40 0.18 -29.61 17.62
CA ASP A 40 -0.07 -31.04 17.79
C ASP A 40 0.38 -31.80 16.53
N ASP A 41 1.24 -32.82 16.69
CA ASP A 41 1.82 -33.63 15.59
C ASP A 41 0.74 -34.38 14.77
N ASP A 42 -0.51 -34.43 15.23
CA ASP A 42 -1.62 -35.15 14.59
C ASP A 42 -2.23 -34.45 13.35
N TYR A 43 -1.77 -33.25 12.98
CA TYR A 43 -2.29 -32.49 11.83
C TYR A 43 -1.52 -32.70 10.51
N GLU A 44 -0.95 -33.91 10.31
CA GLU A 44 -0.30 -34.34 9.06
C GLU A 44 -1.26 -34.52 7.85
N THR A 45 -2.50 -34.00 7.92
CA THR A 45 -3.56 -34.24 6.92
C THR A 45 -4.12 -32.99 6.23
N VAL A 46 -3.36 -31.90 6.14
CA VAL A 46 -3.66 -30.85 5.15
C VAL A 46 -2.77 -31.07 3.94
N THR A 47 -3.32 -31.79 2.97
CA THR A 47 -2.80 -31.85 1.60
C THR A 47 -2.85 -30.46 0.97
N ASP A 48 -1.72 -30.04 0.42
CA ASP A 48 -1.46 -28.80 -0.34
C ASP A 48 -1.27 -27.52 0.51
N ASP A 49 -0.11 -26.88 0.30
CA ASP A 49 0.41 -25.62 0.84
C ASP A 49 0.91 -25.60 2.30
N GLN A 50 2.10 -25.00 2.51
CA GLN A 50 2.70 -24.73 3.83
C GLN A 50 1.73 -23.87 4.65
N ARG A 51 1.06 -24.46 5.65
CA ARG A 51 0.20 -23.74 6.60
C ARG A 51 1.02 -22.87 7.54
N TYR A 52 2.15 -23.40 8.03
CA TYR A 52 3.01 -22.72 8.99
C TYR A 52 4.25 -22.16 8.28
N TYR A 53 4.55 -20.89 8.56
CA TYR A 53 5.70 -20.17 8.03
C TYR A 53 6.63 -19.73 9.16
N ASP A 54 7.94 -19.81 8.92
CA ASP A 54 8.92 -19.18 9.79
C ASP A 54 8.71 -17.66 9.79
N LEU A 55 8.90 -17.03 10.95
CA LEU A 55 8.84 -15.57 11.08
C LEU A 55 10.07 -14.90 10.42
N PRO A 56 9.98 -13.60 10.08
CA PRO A 56 11.12 -12.84 9.60
C PRO A 56 12.31 -12.92 10.57
N ASP A 57 13.52 -13.05 10.04
CA ASP A 57 14.73 -13.10 10.84
C ASP A 57 14.91 -11.82 11.68
N TRP A 58 14.66 -11.92 13.00
CA TRP A 58 14.82 -10.81 13.93
C TRP A 58 15.61 -11.23 15.17
N THR A 59 16.85 -10.77 15.25
CA THR A 59 17.75 -11.14 16.35
C THR A 59 18.11 -9.94 17.22
N SER A 60 18.63 -10.19 18.42
CA SER A 60 19.23 -9.15 19.26
C SER A 60 20.28 -8.29 18.53
N ALA A 61 20.97 -8.83 17.52
CA ALA A 61 21.91 -8.04 16.71
C ALA A 61 21.21 -7.01 15.82
N HIS A 62 20.08 -7.38 15.19
CA HIS A 62 19.24 -6.45 14.44
C HIS A 62 18.69 -5.34 15.34
N GLY A 63 18.18 -5.72 16.51
CA GLY A 63 17.71 -4.75 17.51
C GLY A 63 18.80 -3.77 17.95
N PHE A 64 20.03 -4.25 18.17
CA PHE A 64 21.17 -3.38 18.50
C PHE A 64 21.53 -2.45 17.33
N HIS A 65 21.52 -2.94 16.10
CA HIS A 65 21.84 -2.14 14.92
C HIS A 65 20.87 -0.98 14.71
N ILE A 66 19.57 -1.21 14.92
CA ILE A 66 18.55 -0.16 14.84
C ILE A 66 18.76 0.91 15.92
N MET A 67 19.20 0.52 17.11
CA MET A 67 19.59 1.49 18.15
C MET A 67 20.80 2.33 17.73
N GLU A 68 21.80 1.75 17.05
CA GLU A 68 22.92 2.51 16.50
C GLU A 68 22.47 3.51 15.42
N GLN A 69 21.64 3.05 14.49
CA GLN A 69 21.09 3.89 13.41
C GLN A 69 20.29 5.07 13.99
N PHE A 70 19.36 4.81 14.90
CA PHE A 70 18.57 5.87 15.52
C PHE A 70 19.45 6.86 16.27
N THR A 71 20.45 6.37 17.02
CA THR A 71 21.38 7.24 17.75
C THR A 71 22.14 8.19 16.82
N ALA A 72 22.46 7.76 15.60
CA ALA A 72 23.09 8.61 14.60
C ALA A 72 22.16 9.73 14.09
N LEU A 73 20.84 9.48 14.06
CA LEU A 73 19.81 10.46 13.67
C LEU A 73 19.47 11.47 14.77
N VAL A 74 19.85 11.22 16.02
CA VAL A 74 19.56 12.14 17.13
C VAL A 74 20.37 13.43 17.00
N HIS A 75 19.65 14.54 16.82
CA HIS A 75 20.23 15.88 16.65
C HIS A 75 20.82 16.45 17.95
N ASN A 76 20.21 16.16 19.10
CA ASN A 76 20.67 16.66 20.40
C ASN A 76 22.00 15.99 20.79
N PRO A 77 23.11 16.74 20.86
CA PRO A 77 24.44 16.15 21.07
C PRO A 77 24.60 15.50 22.45
N LEU A 78 23.99 16.06 23.50
CA LEU A 78 24.09 15.52 24.87
C LEU A 78 23.31 14.22 24.99
N LEU A 79 22.12 14.16 24.41
CA LEU A 79 21.31 12.94 24.39
C LEU A 79 21.99 11.86 23.56
N ARG A 80 22.52 12.21 22.38
CA ARG A 80 23.26 11.29 21.52
C ARG A 80 24.47 10.70 22.24
N GLU A 81 25.24 11.50 22.98
CA GLU A 81 26.36 11.01 23.77
C GLU A 81 25.90 10.05 24.89
N ALA A 82 24.80 10.35 25.58
CA ALA A 82 24.22 9.45 26.58
C ALA A 82 23.76 8.10 25.98
N LEU A 83 23.15 8.13 24.79
CA LEU A 83 22.73 6.93 24.06
C LEU A 83 23.94 6.10 23.59
N LEU A 84 24.99 6.74 23.06
CA LEU A 84 26.25 6.08 22.69
C LEU A 84 26.91 5.42 23.90
N ASN A 85 26.92 6.10 25.05
CA ASN A 85 27.46 5.54 26.29
C ASN A 85 26.65 4.32 26.77
N ALA A 86 25.34 4.29 26.54
CA ALA A 86 24.50 3.13 26.83
C ALA A 86 24.80 1.95 25.88
N LEU A 87 25.02 2.22 24.59
CA LEU A 87 25.41 1.23 23.58
C LEU A 87 26.80 0.63 23.82
N GLY A 88 27.75 1.41 24.34
CA GLY A 88 29.12 0.95 24.66
C GLY A 88 29.22 -0.03 25.84
N GLN A 89 28.11 -0.36 26.50
CA GLN A 89 28.11 -1.24 27.66
C GLN A 89 28.15 -2.72 27.25
N ARG A 90 28.84 -3.57 28.04
CA ARG A 90 28.92 -5.01 27.74
C ARG A 90 27.66 -5.80 28.09
N LYS A 91 26.80 -5.29 28.98
CA LYS A 91 25.59 -5.98 29.47
C LYS A 91 24.49 -4.97 29.76
N GLY A 92 23.25 -5.38 29.49
CA GLY A 92 22.06 -4.59 29.79
C GLY A 92 21.88 -3.37 28.86
N VAL A 93 22.44 -3.42 27.65
CA VAL A 93 22.41 -2.33 26.67
C VAL A 93 20.98 -1.87 26.39
N PHE A 94 20.08 -2.78 26.01
CA PHE A 94 18.68 -2.49 25.70
C PHE A 94 17.95 -1.77 26.83
N ARG A 95 18.11 -2.25 28.07
CA ARG A 95 17.49 -1.64 29.24
C ARG A 95 18.01 -0.22 29.47
N ARG A 96 19.33 -0.03 29.47
CA ARG A 96 19.96 1.27 29.72
C ARG A 96 19.63 2.29 28.65
N TYR A 97 19.58 1.86 27.39
CA TYR A 97 19.18 2.71 26.29
C TYR A 97 17.76 3.22 26.45
N LYS A 98 16.81 2.32 26.78
CA LYS A 98 15.43 2.70 27.12
C LYS A 98 15.36 3.63 28.33
N GLU A 99 16.20 3.42 29.35
CA GLU A 99 16.29 4.33 30.50
C GLU A 99 16.76 5.75 30.10
N VAL A 100 17.68 5.87 29.14
CA VAL A 100 18.11 7.17 28.60
C VAL A 100 16.99 7.82 27.78
N LEU A 101 16.29 7.08 26.93
CA LEU A 101 15.18 7.62 26.12
C LEU A 101 14.05 8.20 26.98
N LYS A 102 13.71 7.55 28.09
CA LYS A 102 12.69 8.02 29.04
C LYS A 102 12.96 9.41 29.63
N THR A 103 14.20 9.91 29.54
CA THR A 103 14.54 11.27 30.01
C THR A 103 13.98 12.36 29.08
N VAL A 104 13.65 12.02 27.82
CA VAL A 104 13.12 12.93 26.81
C VAL A 104 11.95 12.27 26.06
N PRO A 105 10.70 12.42 26.54
CA PRO A 105 9.53 11.71 25.99
C PRO A 105 9.30 11.92 24.49
N ALA A 106 9.61 13.11 23.95
CA ALA A 106 9.48 13.37 22.51
C ALA A 106 10.41 12.47 21.67
N VAL A 107 11.66 12.28 22.10
CA VAL A 107 12.63 11.42 21.40
C VAL A 107 12.32 9.93 21.65
N GLU A 108 11.75 9.59 22.80
CA GLU A 108 11.25 8.24 23.06
C GLU A 108 10.12 7.86 22.08
N GLN A 109 9.19 8.78 21.80
CA GLN A 109 8.16 8.56 20.78
C GLN A 109 8.75 8.41 19.37
N GLU A 110 9.72 9.26 19.01
CA GLU A 110 10.44 9.14 17.74
C GLU A 110 11.17 7.79 17.62
N TRP A 111 11.77 7.31 18.71
CA TRP A 111 12.39 5.99 18.77
C TRP A 111 11.38 4.87 18.50
N TYR A 112 10.22 4.90 19.15
CA TYR A 112 9.20 3.87 18.95
C TYR A 112 8.69 3.85 17.51
N ARG A 113 8.44 5.03 16.91
CA ARG A 113 8.05 5.13 15.50
C ARG A 113 9.14 4.60 14.57
N PHE A 114 10.40 4.97 14.82
CA PHE A 114 11.52 4.48 14.02
C PHE A 114 11.69 2.96 14.13
N LYS A 115 11.60 2.41 15.35
CA LYS A 115 11.67 0.96 15.59
C LYS A 115 10.53 0.24 14.85
N ASP A 116 9.31 0.76 14.95
CA ASP A 116 8.13 0.21 14.27
C ASP A 116 8.31 0.16 12.76
N GLN A 117 8.76 1.27 12.14
CA GLN A 117 9.07 1.33 10.71
C GLN A 117 10.10 0.27 10.28
N GLN A 118 11.19 0.12 11.05
CA GLN A 118 12.22 -0.88 10.74
C GLN A 118 11.72 -2.32 10.89
N MET A 119 10.84 -2.58 11.86
CA MET A 119 10.22 -3.90 12.05
C MET A 119 9.22 -4.21 10.93
N LYS A 120 8.35 -3.27 10.59
CA LYS A 120 7.41 -3.39 9.45
C LYS A 120 8.16 -3.69 8.16
N ALA A 121 9.25 -2.96 7.88
CA ALA A 121 10.09 -3.20 6.71
C ALA A 121 10.63 -4.64 6.64
N ALA A 122 11.02 -5.24 7.77
CA ALA A 122 11.48 -6.62 7.81
C ALA A 122 10.36 -7.62 7.51
N VAL A 123 9.15 -7.41 8.05
CA VAL A 123 7.97 -8.24 7.74
C VAL A 123 7.60 -8.12 6.27
N TYR A 124 7.66 -6.90 5.71
CA TYR A 124 7.35 -6.67 4.30
C TYR A 124 8.33 -7.33 3.35
N GLU A 125 9.63 -7.34 3.65
CA GLU A 125 10.60 -8.07 2.83
C GLU A 125 10.35 -9.58 2.91
N TRP A 126 10.13 -10.11 4.12
CA TRP A 126 9.75 -11.52 4.31
C TRP A 126 8.50 -11.89 3.53
N TYR A 127 7.45 -11.08 3.60
CA TYR A 127 6.23 -11.33 2.85
C TYR A 127 6.46 -11.25 1.33
N ASN A 128 7.30 -10.34 0.86
CA ASN A 128 7.70 -10.29 -0.54
C ASN A 128 8.50 -11.53 -0.98
N GLU A 129 9.31 -12.12 -0.11
CA GLU A 129 9.95 -13.41 -0.37
C GLU A 129 8.91 -14.53 -0.53
N LEU A 130 7.90 -14.59 0.35
CA LEU A 130 6.78 -15.52 0.20
C LEU A 130 5.99 -15.30 -1.09
N ARG A 131 5.73 -14.04 -1.46
CA ARG A 131 5.07 -13.69 -2.73
C ARG A 131 5.85 -14.20 -3.93
N MET A 132 7.17 -14.05 -3.94
CA MET A 132 8.02 -14.59 -5.02
C MET A 132 7.91 -16.11 -5.10
N ILE A 133 7.86 -16.81 -3.97
CA ILE A 133 7.66 -18.27 -3.92
C ILE A 133 6.27 -18.64 -4.49
N TRP A 134 5.25 -17.83 -4.21
CA TRP A 134 3.91 -17.98 -4.78
C TRP A 134 3.79 -17.55 -6.25
N GLY A 135 4.88 -17.11 -6.90
CA GLY A 135 4.89 -16.62 -8.28
C GLY A 135 4.24 -15.26 -8.48
N LEU A 136 4.11 -14.47 -7.41
CA LEU A 136 3.59 -13.10 -7.42
C LEU A 136 4.72 -12.08 -7.49
N GLU A 137 4.41 -10.90 -8.03
CA GLU A 137 5.33 -9.77 -8.02
C GLU A 137 5.53 -9.21 -6.60
N LYS A 138 6.72 -8.62 -6.38
CA LYS A 138 7.02 -7.88 -5.16
C LYS A 138 6.11 -6.66 -5.05
N ILE A 139 5.60 -6.43 -3.85
CA ILE A 139 4.87 -5.21 -3.51
C ILE A 139 5.82 -4.25 -2.80
N SER A 140 5.86 -2.99 -3.24
CA SER A 140 6.45 -1.92 -2.44
C SER A 140 5.45 -1.51 -1.38
N PHE A 141 5.76 -1.68 -0.10
CA PHE A 141 4.98 -1.08 0.98
C PHE A 141 5.50 0.35 1.16
N GLU A 142 4.77 1.35 0.66
CA GLU A 142 4.95 2.71 1.19
C GLU A 142 4.37 2.70 2.60
N ASP A 143 5.01 3.40 3.55
CA ASP A 143 4.47 3.58 4.89
C ASP A 143 3.02 4.08 4.75
N GLU A 144 2.03 3.19 4.94
CA GLU A 144 0.73 3.60 5.42
C GLU A 144 1.03 4.19 6.78
N THR A 145 1.37 5.48 6.83
CA THR A 145 1.33 6.17 8.10
C THR A 145 -0.07 5.91 8.64
N ASP A 146 -0.17 5.42 9.87
CA ASP A 146 -1.41 5.36 10.67
C ASP A 146 -1.97 6.78 10.95
N SER A 147 -1.81 7.70 9.99
CA SER A 147 -2.54 8.93 9.88
C SER A 147 -3.97 8.52 9.54
N GLN A 148 -4.74 8.27 10.59
CA GLN A 148 -6.19 8.25 10.51
C GLN A 148 -6.59 9.53 9.77
N LEU A 149 -7.13 9.36 8.56
CA LEU A 149 -7.53 10.47 7.71
C LEU A 149 -8.43 11.40 8.54
N LEU A 150 -7.98 12.62 8.78
CA LEU A 150 -8.82 13.63 9.39
C LEU A 150 -9.89 14.00 8.37
N GLN A 151 -11.04 13.35 8.44
CA GLN A 151 -12.17 13.58 7.50
C GLN A 151 -12.61 15.05 7.46
N GLU A 152 -12.26 15.84 8.49
CA GLU A 152 -12.53 17.28 8.55
C GLU A 152 -11.65 18.11 7.60
N ASP A 153 -10.46 17.62 7.23
CA ASP A 153 -9.50 18.35 6.37
C ASP A 153 -9.73 18.13 4.87
N PHE A 154 -10.55 17.12 4.53
CA PHE A 154 -10.76 16.70 3.15
C PHE A 154 -12.25 16.63 2.79
N THR A 155 -12.62 17.27 1.68
CA THR A 155 -13.96 17.18 1.10
C THR A 155 -13.95 16.21 -0.06
N PHE A 156 -14.89 15.27 -0.07
CA PHE A 156 -15.06 14.30 -1.15
C PHE A 156 -16.28 14.63 -1.99
N GLN A 157 -16.13 14.52 -3.32
CA GLN A 157 -17.19 14.82 -4.27
C GLN A 157 -17.27 13.72 -5.31
N ILE A 158 -18.49 13.41 -5.75
CA ILE A 158 -18.77 12.51 -6.88
C ILE A 158 -19.32 13.39 -8.00
N GLU A 159 -18.55 13.53 -9.07
CA GLU A 159 -18.88 14.36 -10.21
C GLU A 159 -19.09 13.49 -11.44
N LYS A 160 -20.03 13.87 -12.31
CA LYS A 160 -20.20 13.17 -13.58
C LYS A 160 -18.97 13.37 -14.47
N TYR A 161 -18.68 12.36 -15.29
CA TYR A 161 -17.52 12.38 -16.17
C TYR A 161 -17.46 13.62 -17.09
N ASP A 162 -18.61 14.12 -17.54
CA ASP A 162 -18.72 15.30 -18.41
C ASP A 162 -18.58 16.65 -17.67
N ALA A 163 -18.67 16.64 -16.33
CA ALA A 163 -18.62 17.83 -15.50
C ALA A 163 -17.20 18.21 -15.07
N LEU A 164 -16.27 17.25 -15.03
CA LEU A 164 -14.91 17.52 -14.55
C LEU A 164 -14.10 18.28 -15.61
N ASN A 165 -13.41 19.35 -15.17
CA ASN A 165 -12.57 20.14 -16.07
C ASN A 165 -11.36 19.32 -16.55
N ALA A 166 -11.35 18.98 -17.84
CA ALA A 166 -10.27 18.22 -18.47
C ALA A 166 -8.88 18.86 -18.32
N GLU A 167 -8.80 20.20 -18.20
CA GLU A 167 -7.54 20.90 -17.95
C GLU A 167 -7.05 20.73 -16.51
N LEU A 168 -7.98 20.73 -15.54
CA LEU A 168 -7.68 20.46 -14.14
C LEU A 168 -7.18 19.02 -13.97
N LEU A 169 -7.84 18.05 -14.60
CA LEU A 169 -7.43 16.64 -14.60
C LEU A 169 -6.03 16.46 -15.22
N ARG A 170 -5.77 17.08 -16.38
CA ARG A 170 -4.42 17.05 -17.00
C ARG A 170 -3.35 17.60 -16.07
N ASN A 171 -3.62 18.74 -15.43
CA ASN A 171 -2.68 19.36 -14.48
C ASN A 171 -2.47 18.49 -13.22
N PHE A 172 -3.51 17.81 -12.74
CA PHE A 172 -3.41 16.89 -11.62
C PHE A 172 -2.52 15.70 -11.98
N ILE A 173 -2.79 15.06 -13.13
CA ILE A 173 -2.00 13.92 -13.61
C ILE A 173 -0.52 14.32 -13.72
N SER A 174 -0.20 15.47 -14.31
CA SER A 174 1.19 15.92 -14.40
C SER A 174 1.89 16.09 -13.04
N LYS A 175 1.15 16.51 -12.00
CA LYS A 175 1.70 16.67 -10.64
C LYS A 175 1.88 15.34 -9.92
N THR A 176 1.06 14.33 -10.24
CA THR A 176 1.24 12.97 -9.70
C THR A 176 2.50 12.28 -10.26
N GLU A 177 3.02 12.78 -11.39
CA GLU A 177 4.12 12.19 -12.16
C GLU A 177 5.49 12.85 -11.91
N THR A 178 5.55 14.05 -11.33
CA THR A 178 6.82 14.71 -11.00
C THR A 178 7.47 14.04 -9.78
N THR A 179 8.26 13.00 -10.02
CA THR A 179 9.34 12.63 -9.09
C THR A 179 10.38 13.74 -9.09
N SER A 180 10.90 14.08 -7.91
CA SER A 180 11.83 15.18 -7.66
C SER A 180 13.22 15.05 -8.29
N ASP A 181 13.40 14.27 -9.35
CA ASP A 181 14.63 14.23 -10.14
C ASP A 181 14.30 14.08 -11.63
N ASP A 182 14.92 14.95 -12.44
CA ASP A 182 14.85 15.08 -13.90
C ASP A 182 13.58 15.71 -14.51
N SER A 183 13.52 17.04 -14.42
CA SER A 183 12.89 17.86 -15.46
C SER A 183 13.62 17.69 -16.80
N ASP A 184 12.85 17.57 -17.88
CA ASP A 184 13.27 17.71 -19.29
C ASP A 184 14.07 16.56 -19.93
N LYS A 185 13.46 15.39 -20.06
CA LYS A 185 13.76 14.51 -21.21
C LYS A 185 12.55 14.36 -22.11
N ILE A 186 12.53 15.20 -23.15
CA ILE A 186 11.81 14.90 -24.39
C ILE A 186 12.32 13.54 -24.87
N ILE A 187 11.43 12.56 -24.96
CA ILE A 187 11.74 11.18 -25.34
C ILE A 187 12.32 11.19 -26.76
N SER A 188 13.64 11.04 -26.90
CA SER A 188 14.23 10.66 -28.20
C SER A 188 13.95 9.17 -28.39
N PHE A 189 13.29 8.83 -29.49
CA PHE A 189 12.85 7.48 -29.85
C PHE A 189 13.99 6.46 -30.07
N ASP A 190 15.25 6.90 -29.91
CA ASP A 190 16.45 6.15 -30.27
C ASP A 190 17.09 5.37 -29.09
N ASP A 191 16.70 5.64 -27.84
CA ASP A 191 17.12 4.85 -26.66
C ASP A 191 15.88 4.29 -25.95
N PHE A 192 15.49 3.06 -26.31
CA PHE A 192 14.40 2.35 -25.66
C PHE A 192 14.88 1.78 -24.31
N ASP A 193 14.85 2.62 -23.28
CA ASP A 193 15.06 2.25 -21.88
C ASP A 193 13.76 1.68 -21.28
N GLU A 194 13.87 0.80 -20.28
CA GLU A 194 12.75 0.24 -19.52
C GLU A 194 11.86 1.36 -18.93
N LYS A 195 12.49 2.47 -18.54
CA LYS A 195 11.81 3.71 -18.12
C LYS A 195 10.97 4.32 -19.25
N ALA A 196 11.47 4.36 -20.48
CA ALA A 196 10.72 4.90 -21.63
C ALA A 196 9.54 3.99 -22.03
N ALA A 197 9.69 2.67 -21.89
CA ALA A 197 8.60 1.72 -22.09
C ALA A 197 7.51 1.86 -21.03
N PHE A 198 7.90 2.06 -19.77
CA PHE A 198 6.97 2.31 -18.66
C PHE A 198 6.21 3.64 -18.85
N GLU A 199 6.92 4.72 -19.19
CA GLU A 199 6.32 6.03 -19.51
C GLU A 199 5.37 5.95 -20.71
N ALA A 200 5.74 5.23 -21.77
CA ALA A 200 4.88 5.02 -22.93
C ALA A 200 3.65 4.17 -22.60
N GLY A 201 3.80 3.10 -21.83
CA GLY A 201 2.69 2.29 -21.32
C GLY A 201 1.73 3.11 -20.45
N ARG A 202 2.27 4.01 -19.62
CA ARG A 202 1.52 4.94 -18.77
C ARG A 202 0.69 5.92 -19.62
N LEU A 203 1.31 6.54 -20.62
CA LEU A 203 0.64 7.42 -21.60
C LEU A 203 -0.42 6.68 -22.44
N LEU A 204 -0.15 5.42 -22.84
CA LEU A 204 -1.09 4.58 -23.58
C LEU A 204 -2.29 4.16 -22.72
N GLY A 205 -2.07 3.80 -21.46
CA GLY A 205 -3.15 3.57 -20.49
C GLY A 205 -4.00 4.82 -20.31
N TYR A 206 -3.39 5.99 -20.13
CA TYR A 206 -4.11 7.26 -19.99
C TYR A 206 -4.95 7.60 -21.21
N THR A 207 -4.35 7.56 -22.40
CA THR A 207 -5.08 7.88 -23.63
C THR A 207 -6.20 6.88 -23.89
N SER A 208 -6.01 5.60 -23.58
CA SER A 208 -7.02 4.57 -23.83
C SER A 208 -8.24 4.65 -22.90
N PHE A 209 -8.10 5.14 -21.66
CA PHE A 209 -9.19 5.21 -20.69
C PHE A 209 -9.77 6.62 -20.47
N PHE A 210 -8.99 7.68 -20.73
CA PHE A 210 -9.44 9.07 -20.59
C PHE A 210 -9.84 9.72 -21.92
N ASP A 211 -9.57 9.09 -23.07
CA ASP A 211 -10.10 9.58 -24.31
C ASP A 211 -11.61 9.27 -24.36
N ALA A 212 -12.39 10.33 -24.20
CA ALA A 212 -13.84 10.32 -24.35
C ALA A 212 -14.30 9.62 -25.64
N ASN A 213 -13.46 9.55 -26.67
CA ASN A 213 -13.75 8.82 -27.91
C ASN A 213 -13.72 7.29 -27.78
N VAL A 214 -12.88 6.71 -26.92
CA VAL A 214 -12.83 5.25 -26.70
C VAL A 214 -14.10 4.80 -25.96
N CYS A 215 -14.50 5.55 -24.93
CA CYS A 215 -15.77 5.35 -24.27
C CYS A 215 -16.95 5.63 -25.22
N ALA A 216 -16.94 6.72 -25.98
CA ALA A 216 -18.01 7.03 -26.95
C ALA A 216 -18.14 5.96 -28.07
N ALA A 217 -17.03 5.37 -28.51
CA ALA A 217 -17.03 4.27 -29.47
C ALA A 217 -17.60 2.97 -28.88
N ALA A 218 -17.34 2.69 -27.59
CA ALA A 218 -18.02 1.62 -26.86
C ALA A 218 -19.53 1.90 -26.69
N GLY A 219 -19.90 3.18 -26.56
CA GLY A 219 -21.28 3.67 -26.44
C GLY A 219 -22.18 3.45 -27.67
N GLN A 220 -21.60 3.20 -28.85
CA GLN A 220 -22.43 2.85 -30.03
C GLN A 220 -22.97 1.41 -30.00
N LYS A 221 -22.51 0.55 -29.07
CA LYS A 221 -22.91 -0.86 -29.05
C LYS A 221 -23.67 -1.31 -27.79
N HIS A 222 -23.56 -0.62 -26.64
CA HIS A 222 -24.19 -1.06 -25.39
C HIS A 222 -24.78 0.12 -24.62
N GLY A 223 -26.11 0.08 -24.39
CA GLY A 223 -26.90 1.19 -23.87
C GLY A 223 -26.82 1.45 -22.36
N THR A 224 -27.38 2.59 -21.97
CA THR A 224 -27.76 3.08 -20.62
C THR A 224 -26.70 3.21 -19.51
N THR A 225 -25.64 2.39 -19.43
CA THR A 225 -24.69 2.40 -18.29
C THR A 225 -23.65 3.53 -18.32
N GLN A 226 -23.47 4.19 -19.46
CA GLN A 226 -22.52 5.30 -19.62
C GLN A 226 -22.88 6.55 -18.81
N HIS A 227 -24.15 6.74 -18.46
CA HIS A 227 -24.60 7.88 -17.63
C HIS A 227 -24.07 7.82 -16.20
N ASN A 228 -23.49 6.68 -15.81
CA ASN A 228 -23.02 6.42 -14.46
C ASN A 228 -21.49 6.52 -14.35
N ALA A 229 -20.79 6.96 -15.41
CA ALA A 229 -19.37 7.27 -15.33
C ALA A 229 -19.14 8.50 -14.45
N VAL A 230 -18.28 8.37 -13.44
CA VAL A 230 -18.04 9.42 -12.44
C VAL A 230 -16.57 9.55 -12.10
N TYR A 231 -16.22 10.74 -11.63
CA TYR A 231 -14.99 11.00 -10.90
C TYR A 231 -15.33 11.15 -9.42
N ILE A 232 -14.57 10.45 -8.58
CA ILE A 232 -14.57 10.63 -7.14
C ILE A 232 -13.31 11.40 -6.81
N THR A 233 -13.47 12.62 -6.32
CA THR A 233 -12.38 13.56 -6.09
C THR A 233 -12.26 13.90 -4.61
N ALA A 234 -11.03 14.04 -4.12
CA ALA A 234 -10.71 14.51 -2.79
C ALA A 234 -10.07 15.91 -2.88
N TYR A 235 -10.61 16.88 -2.15
CA TYR A 235 -10.12 18.26 -2.08
C TYR A 235 -9.72 18.63 -0.65
N ASN A 236 -8.73 19.49 -0.51
CA ASN A 236 -8.45 20.24 0.72
C ASN A 236 -8.43 21.75 0.45
N GLU A 237 -8.00 22.54 1.43
CA GLU A 237 -7.84 24.01 1.30
C GLU A 237 -6.89 24.44 0.16
N ASN A 238 -5.93 23.58 -0.22
CA ASN A 238 -4.93 23.83 -1.25
C ASN A 238 -5.35 23.32 -2.64
N GLY A 239 -6.51 22.66 -2.75
CA GLY A 239 -7.10 22.19 -4.01
C GLY A 239 -7.25 20.67 -4.08
N LEU A 240 -7.19 20.15 -5.31
CA LEU A 240 -7.43 18.73 -5.59
C LEU A 240 -6.25 17.86 -5.10
N CYS A 241 -6.51 16.92 -4.21
CA CYS A 241 -5.53 16.03 -3.58
C CYS A 241 -5.51 14.63 -4.18
N GLY A 242 -6.66 14.13 -4.64
CA GLY A 242 -6.82 12.77 -5.11
C GLY A 242 -7.99 12.60 -6.08
N VAL A 243 -7.86 11.66 -7.01
CA VAL A 243 -8.88 11.35 -8.01
C VAL A 243 -8.97 9.83 -8.20
N CYS A 244 -10.20 9.32 -8.22
CA CYS A 244 -10.55 7.98 -8.67
C CYS A 244 -11.60 8.09 -9.77
N SER A 245 -11.37 7.43 -10.91
CA SER A 245 -12.33 7.37 -12.01
C SER A 245 -13.10 6.06 -11.95
N VAL A 246 -14.41 6.09 -12.16
CA VAL A 246 -15.24 4.89 -12.27
C VAL A 246 -16.02 4.97 -13.58
N ILE A 247 -15.80 4.01 -14.49
CA ILE A 247 -16.43 3.99 -15.81
C ILE A 247 -17.13 2.66 -16.06
N ALA A 248 -18.20 2.68 -16.86
CA ALA A 248 -18.83 1.44 -17.30
C ALA A 248 -17.86 0.62 -18.17
N PHE A 249 -17.70 -0.66 -17.85
CA PHE A 249 -16.88 -1.58 -18.63
C PHE A 249 -17.72 -2.18 -19.76
N PRO A 250 -17.21 -2.26 -21.01
CA PRO A 250 -18.02 -2.61 -22.19
C PRO A 250 -18.52 -4.06 -22.25
N PHE A 251 -18.21 -4.88 -21.24
CA PHE A 251 -18.62 -6.28 -21.16
C PHE A 251 -19.21 -6.58 -19.77
N ASN A 252 -20.27 -7.40 -19.74
CA ASN A 252 -20.85 -8.01 -18.52
C ASN A 252 -21.41 -7.03 -17.46
N GLU A 253 -21.95 -5.87 -17.85
CA GLU A 253 -22.60 -4.92 -16.91
C GLU A 253 -21.72 -4.57 -15.68
N SER A 254 -20.40 -4.55 -15.85
CA SER A 254 -19.44 -4.29 -14.78
C SER A 254 -18.95 -2.85 -14.81
N PHE A 255 -18.40 -2.36 -13.70
CA PHE A 255 -17.65 -1.10 -13.67
C PHE A 255 -16.15 -1.33 -13.63
N CYS A 256 -15.40 -0.32 -14.03
CA CYS A 256 -13.95 -0.32 -14.05
C CYS A 256 -13.41 0.95 -13.39
N ILE A 257 -12.36 0.79 -12.56
CA ILE A 257 -11.48 1.84 -12.09
C ILE A 257 -10.23 1.81 -12.98
N PRO A 258 -10.14 2.64 -14.03
CA PRO A 258 -8.95 2.72 -14.86
C PRO A 258 -7.85 3.57 -14.21
N PHE A 259 -8.19 4.33 -13.17
CA PHE A 259 -7.30 5.30 -12.58
C PHE A 259 -7.68 5.64 -11.14
N LEU A 260 -6.69 5.55 -10.25
CA LEU A 260 -6.75 6.07 -8.89
C LEU A 260 -5.38 6.66 -8.52
N ARG A 261 -5.30 7.98 -8.28
CA ARG A 261 -4.06 8.64 -7.87
C ARG A 261 -4.28 9.66 -6.76
N VAL A 262 -3.28 9.79 -5.91
CA VAL A 262 -3.15 10.81 -4.86
C VAL A 262 -1.83 11.55 -5.09
N LEU A 263 -1.84 12.88 -4.93
CA LEU A 263 -0.62 13.66 -5.05
C LEU A 263 0.43 13.23 -4.03
N PRO A 264 1.72 13.23 -4.37
CA PRO A 264 2.80 12.78 -3.48
C PRO A 264 2.74 13.37 -2.07
N GLU A 265 2.47 14.68 -1.94
CA GLU A 265 2.41 15.38 -0.66
C GLU A 265 1.23 14.97 0.24
N TYR A 266 0.24 14.24 -0.28
CA TYR A 266 -0.92 13.73 0.47
C TYR A 266 -0.95 12.19 0.56
N ARG A 267 0.13 11.50 0.15
CA ARG A 267 0.27 10.05 0.35
C ARG A 267 0.53 9.72 1.81
N GLY A 268 0.26 8.46 2.18
CA GLY A 268 0.33 8.00 3.58
C GLY A 268 -0.82 8.48 4.47
N LEU A 269 -1.70 9.38 4.00
CA LEU A 269 -2.84 9.88 4.78
C LEU A 269 -4.12 9.04 4.65
N GLY A 270 -4.06 7.88 3.99
CA GLY A 270 -5.23 7.03 3.75
C GLY A 270 -6.18 7.53 2.64
N LEU A 271 -5.88 8.61 1.92
CA LEU A 271 -6.73 9.13 0.83
C LEU A 271 -6.99 8.11 -0.28
N GLY A 272 -5.99 7.28 -0.63
CA GLY A 272 -6.14 6.25 -1.67
C GLY A 272 -7.17 5.19 -1.27
N LYS A 273 -7.07 4.69 -0.03
CA LYS A 273 -8.03 3.78 0.60
C LYS A 273 -9.43 4.37 0.58
N GLU A 274 -9.56 5.59 1.06
CA GLU A 274 -10.84 6.26 1.19
C GLU A 274 -11.51 6.52 -0.19
N LEU A 275 -10.73 6.87 -1.22
CA LEU A 275 -11.22 6.99 -2.61
C LEU A 275 -11.65 5.64 -3.19
N LEU A 276 -10.89 4.57 -2.94
CA LEU A 276 -11.20 3.22 -3.40
C LEU A 276 -12.48 2.69 -2.75
N GLN A 277 -12.66 2.90 -1.45
CA GLN A 277 -13.85 2.50 -0.71
C GLN A 277 -15.10 3.20 -1.24
N ARG A 278 -15.02 4.52 -1.49
CA ARG A 278 -16.12 5.26 -2.13
C ARG A 278 -16.44 4.74 -3.52
N ALA A 279 -15.43 4.38 -4.32
CA ALA A 279 -15.65 3.78 -5.62
C ALA A 279 -16.36 2.42 -5.52
N CYS A 280 -15.97 1.59 -4.55
CA CYS A 280 -16.66 0.33 -4.26
C CYS A 280 -18.11 0.58 -3.86
N THR A 281 -18.40 1.49 -2.92
CA THR A 281 -19.76 1.82 -2.50
C THR A 281 -20.62 2.33 -3.65
N TYR A 282 -20.06 3.20 -4.50
CA TYR A 282 -20.75 3.70 -5.69
C TYR A 282 -21.09 2.56 -6.66
N ALA A 283 -20.09 1.74 -7.00
CA ALA A 283 -20.25 0.63 -7.95
C ALA A 283 -21.20 -0.46 -7.43
N LYS A 284 -21.21 -0.76 -6.13
CA LYS A 284 -22.12 -1.74 -5.49
C LYS A 284 -23.59 -1.47 -5.80
N SER A 285 -23.98 -0.20 -5.92
CA SER A 285 -25.37 0.14 -6.23
C SER A 285 -25.75 -0.07 -7.71
N LEU A 286 -24.78 -0.36 -8.57
CA LEU A 286 -24.92 -0.31 -10.03
C LEU A 286 -24.42 -1.56 -10.76
N ALA A 287 -23.57 -2.39 -10.14
CA ALA A 287 -23.03 -3.60 -10.74
C ALA A 287 -22.58 -4.62 -9.69
N ASP A 288 -22.58 -5.88 -10.11
CA ASP A 288 -22.13 -7.03 -9.32
C ASP A 288 -20.61 -7.22 -9.36
N VAL A 289 -19.89 -6.52 -10.26
CA VAL A 289 -18.44 -6.68 -10.44
C VAL A 289 -17.77 -5.33 -10.64
N LEU A 290 -16.65 -5.12 -9.95
CA LEU A 290 -15.77 -3.97 -10.10
C LEU A 290 -14.36 -4.43 -10.50
N ILE A 291 -13.91 -3.93 -11.64
CA ILE A 291 -12.58 -4.21 -12.19
C ILE A 291 -11.68 -3.02 -11.88
N PHE A 292 -10.45 -3.27 -11.49
CA PHE A 292 -9.41 -2.28 -11.38
C PHE A 292 -8.34 -2.58 -12.44
N ALA A 293 -8.20 -1.67 -13.40
CA ALA A 293 -7.49 -1.88 -14.67
C ALA A 293 -6.38 -0.86 -14.92
N ASP A 294 -5.83 -0.30 -13.86
CA ASP A 294 -4.71 0.62 -13.96
C ASP A 294 -3.40 -0.16 -14.17
N PHE A 295 -2.90 -0.18 -15.41
CA PHE A 295 -1.72 -0.95 -15.77
C PHE A 295 -0.40 -0.37 -15.26
N CYS A 296 -0.43 0.81 -14.62
CA CYS A 296 0.73 1.46 -14.01
C CYS A 296 0.48 1.69 -12.52
N THR A 297 -0.27 0.77 -11.92
CA THR A 297 -0.57 0.78 -10.49
C THR A 297 0.73 0.73 -9.70
N PRO A 298 1.00 1.76 -8.86
CA PRO A 298 2.12 1.70 -7.95
C PRO A 298 1.99 0.47 -7.05
N ALA A 299 3.10 -0.21 -6.77
CA ALA A 299 3.02 -1.48 -6.06
C ALA A 299 2.39 -1.34 -4.65
N HIS A 300 2.49 -0.17 -3.99
CA HIS A 300 1.79 0.09 -2.72
C HIS A 300 0.26 0.02 -2.82
N LEU A 301 -0.31 0.34 -3.98
CA LEU A 301 -1.75 0.28 -4.19
C LEU A 301 -2.22 -1.17 -4.38
N ILE A 302 -1.33 -2.09 -4.76
CA ILE A 302 -1.65 -3.52 -4.91
C ILE A 302 -2.03 -4.14 -3.56
N ALA A 303 -1.24 -3.88 -2.51
CA ALA A 303 -1.56 -4.38 -1.17
C ALA A 303 -2.93 -3.87 -0.68
N LEU A 304 -3.25 -2.61 -0.96
CA LEU A 304 -4.56 -2.05 -0.66
C LEU A 304 -5.68 -2.75 -1.44
N LEU A 305 -5.50 -3.01 -2.74
CA LEU A 305 -6.48 -3.72 -3.56
C LEU A 305 -6.77 -5.12 -3.00
N GLU A 306 -5.72 -5.88 -2.70
CA GLU A 306 -5.84 -7.22 -2.11
C GLU A 306 -6.58 -7.17 -0.77
N ARG A 307 -6.23 -6.24 0.12
CA ARG A 307 -6.91 -6.04 1.42
C ARG A 307 -8.37 -5.61 1.29
N GLU A 308 -8.70 -4.85 0.24
CA GLU A 308 -10.08 -4.47 -0.08
C GLU A 308 -10.83 -5.57 -0.86
N GLY A 309 -10.28 -6.78 -0.97
CA GLY A 309 -10.95 -7.95 -1.53
C GLY A 309 -10.91 -8.05 -3.05
N PHE A 310 -9.97 -7.35 -3.71
CA PHE A 310 -9.72 -7.56 -5.12
C PHE A 310 -8.78 -8.75 -5.34
N GLU A 311 -9.16 -9.64 -6.25
CA GLU A 311 -8.31 -10.75 -6.71
C GLU A 311 -7.56 -10.38 -7.99
N GLN A 312 -6.27 -10.71 -8.07
CA GLN A 312 -5.50 -10.55 -9.31
C GLN A 312 -5.87 -11.64 -10.34
N LYS A 313 -6.28 -11.21 -11.54
CA LYS A 313 -6.50 -12.06 -12.73
C LYS A 313 -5.72 -11.50 -13.92
N GLY A 314 -4.52 -12.02 -14.15
CA GLY A 314 -3.61 -11.47 -15.15
C GLY A 314 -3.14 -10.07 -14.77
N LEU A 315 -3.37 -9.08 -15.65
CA LEU A 315 -3.00 -7.68 -15.41
C LEU A 315 -4.13 -6.86 -14.74
N LEU A 316 -5.24 -7.51 -14.38
CA LEU A 316 -6.41 -6.86 -13.81
C LEU A 316 -6.64 -7.33 -12.38
N TYR A 317 -7.24 -6.47 -11.58
CA TYR A 317 -7.72 -6.79 -10.23
C TYR A 317 -9.25 -6.78 -10.27
N ILE A 318 -9.91 -7.81 -9.76
CA ILE A 318 -11.36 -7.99 -9.86
C ILE A 318 -11.96 -8.18 -8.47
N LYS A 319 -12.99 -7.40 -8.15
CA LYS A 319 -13.77 -7.55 -6.93
C LYS A 319 -15.21 -7.92 -7.27
N ASP A 320 -15.68 -9.01 -6.66
CA ASP A 320 -17.09 -9.37 -6.65
C ASP A 320 -17.82 -8.49 -5.63
N LEU A 321 -18.92 -7.87 -6.06
CA LEU A 321 -19.73 -6.98 -5.25
C LEU A 321 -21.07 -7.62 -4.83
N SER A 322 -21.37 -8.83 -5.32
CA SER A 322 -22.65 -9.51 -5.14
C SER A 322 -22.83 -10.20 -3.77
N GLY A 323 -21.86 -10.08 -2.85
CA GLY A 323 -21.77 -10.94 -1.65
C GLY A 323 -21.62 -10.28 -0.27
N ASP A 324 -21.62 -8.95 -0.13
CA ASP A 324 -21.52 -8.30 1.19
C ASP A 324 -22.91 -7.87 1.71
N GLU A 325 -23.64 -8.79 2.38
CA GLU A 325 -24.81 -8.47 3.24
C GLU A 325 -24.40 -8.09 4.67
#